data_AF-A0A0K9NJP3-F1
#
_entry.id   AF-A0A0K9NJP3-F1
#
_cell.length_a   1.000
_cell.length_b   1.000
_cell.length_c   1.000
_cell.angle_alpha   90.00
_cell.angle_beta   90.00
_cell.angle_gamma   90.00
#
_symmetry.space_group_name_H-M   'P 1'
#
loop_
_entity.id
_entity.type
_entity.pdbx_description
1 polymer ?
#
loop_
_entity_poly.entity_id
_entity_poly.type
_entity_poly.pdbx_seq_one_letter_code
_entity_poly.pdbx_strand_id
1 'polypeptide(L)'
;MSPDIRMEEDKVSTMDESSESSSSSSSPDTCTFCLEPIKQDAYLDQCFHSFCYNCITKWVNVLCDRQPISSIKCPLCKRENFSIIHSFHQNNFQRYYIKKDHPNRFPSVFLSKSWAFRRQCYHSTPAGILNSKLGIQFYWKNRIYRMKNIWLEDWLRREIQTLTENVDVDVIMHHILGVMDSFYKRLSFKNHAGGCERNRREFKALILDSVRPFIFDFSERFCDELELFLVSGLNIEAYDKLYQETVIHLP
;
A
#
# COMPACT_ATOMS: atom_id res chain seq x y z
N MET A 1 65.45 -9.44 -22.10
CA MET A 1 65.77 -8.28 -21.25
C MET A 1 64.90 -7.14 -21.74
N SER A 2 63.97 -6.68 -20.89
CA SER A 2 63.19 -5.45 -21.09
C SER A 2 64.12 -4.24 -21.24
N PRO A 3 63.61 -3.11 -21.74
CA PRO A 3 63.04 -2.15 -20.80
C PRO A 3 61.71 -1.52 -21.24
N ASP A 4 60.87 -1.34 -20.23
CA ASP A 4 59.71 -0.45 -20.14
C ASP A 4 60.08 1.04 -20.36
N ILE A 5 59.10 1.86 -20.77
CA ILE A 5 58.51 2.96 -19.96
C ILE A 5 57.87 4.04 -20.87
N ARG A 6 56.56 4.24 -20.61
CA ARG A 6 55.67 5.42 -20.73
C ARG A 6 55.46 6.13 -22.07
N MET A 7 54.20 6.02 -22.52
CA MET A 7 53.53 6.99 -23.38
C MET A 7 53.18 8.24 -22.55
N GLU A 8 53.54 9.42 -23.06
CA GLU A 8 53.07 10.72 -22.59
C GLU A 8 51.70 11.01 -23.23
N GLU A 9 50.69 11.29 -22.39
CA GLU A 9 49.37 11.74 -22.83
C GLU A 9 49.28 13.27 -22.81
N ASP A 10 48.64 13.79 -23.84
CA ASP A 10 48.48 15.20 -24.16
C ASP A 10 47.68 16.00 -23.13
N LYS A 11 48.17 17.22 -22.94
CA LYS A 11 47.69 18.27 -22.04
C LYS A 11 46.43 18.93 -22.61
N VAL A 12 45.24 18.53 -22.15
CA VAL A 12 43.99 19.25 -22.40
C VAL A 12 43.65 20.15 -21.22
N SER A 13 43.39 21.41 -21.56
CA SER A 13 43.15 22.57 -20.71
C SER A 13 41.94 22.44 -19.78
N THR A 14 42.16 22.73 -18.50
CA THR A 14 41.16 23.05 -17.47
C THR A 14 40.48 24.39 -17.78
N MET A 15 39.14 24.40 -17.80
CA MET A 15 38.31 25.60 -17.74
C MET A 15 37.51 25.53 -16.44
N ASP A 16 37.71 26.54 -15.59
CA ASP A 16 37.03 26.73 -14.31
C ASP A 16 35.52 26.97 -14.53
N GLU A 17 34.72 26.14 -13.86
CA GLU A 17 33.27 26.31 -13.74
C GLU A 17 32.99 27.19 -12.54
N SER A 18 32.72 28.48 -12.79
CA SER A 18 32.25 29.44 -11.79
C SER A 18 31.42 30.50 -12.49
N SER A 19 30.11 30.27 -12.57
CA SER A 19 29.13 31.30 -12.91
C SER A 19 27.76 30.91 -12.36
N GLU A 20 27.55 31.34 -11.12
CA GLU A 20 26.30 31.90 -10.57
C GLU A 20 25.02 31.59 -11.35
N SER A 21 24.38 30.47 -11.04
CA SER A 21 22.95 30.28 -11.31
C SER A 21 22.14 30.84 -10.13
N SER A 22 21.92 32.16 -10.20
CA SER A 22 20.69 32.87 -9.82
C SER A 22 19.74 32.12 -8.87
N SER A 23 19.79 32.56 -7.62
CA SER A 23 18.79 32.41 -6.58
C SER A 23 17.35 32.58 -7.08
N SER A 24 16.57 31.51 -7.03
CA SER A 24 15.12 31.56 -6.81
C SER A 24 14.82 30.93 -5.44
N SER A 25 15.31 31.58 -4.39
CA SER A 25 14.98 31.30 -3.00
C SER A 25 13.60 31.88 -2.69
N SER A 26 12.56 31.05 -2.75
CA SER A 26 11.31 31.29 -2.05
C SER A 26 11.06 30.08 -1.17
N SER A 27 11.74 30.02 -0.02
CA SER A 27 11.75 28.87 0.90
C SER A 27 10.32 28.49 1.33
N PRO A 28 9.76 27.36 0.85
CA PRO A 28 8.50 26.81 1.34
C PRO A 28 8.69 26.07 2.68
N ASP A 29 9.92 26.09 3.21
CA ASP A 29 10.35 25.27 4.34
C ASP A 29 10.00 25.89 5.70
N THR A 30 9.29 27.01 5.73
CA THR A 30 8.86 27.68 6.98
C THR A 30 7.38 27.45 7.24
N CYS A 31 7.04 26.90 8.41
CA CYS A 31 5.66 26.65 8.81
C CYS A 31 4.96 27.95 9.19
N THR A 32 3.82 28.28 8.55
CA THR A 32 3.09 29.54 8.85
C THR A 32 2.44 29.61 10.23
N PHE A 33 2.38 28.49 10.95
CA PHE A 33 1.81 28.46 12.30
C PHE A 33 2.84 28.78 13.38
N CYS A 34 4.06 28.26 13.26
CA CYS A 34 5.11 28.46 14.27
C CYS A 34 6.26 29.36 13.78
N LEU A 35 6.26 29.73 12.49
CA LEU A 35 7.28 30.55 11.83
C LEU A 35 8.70 29.96 11.87
N GLU A 36 8.82 28.70 12.26
CA GLU A 36 10.07 27.92 12.26
C GLU A 36 10.16 27.04 11.00
N PRO A 37 11.35 26.48 10.69
CA PRO A 37 11.49 25.41 9.73
C PRO A 37 10.51 24.26 10.01
N ILE A 38 9.95 23.68 8.95
CA ILE A 38 8.98 22.60 9.06
C ILE A 38 9.63 21.38 9.74
N LYS A 39 8.97 20.88 10.78
CA LYS A 39 9.36 19.67 11.52
C LYS A 39 8.25 18.63 11.37
N GLN A 40 8.64 17.41 11.00
CA GLN A 40 7.71 16.32 10.69
C GLN A 40 6.69 16.76 9.65
N ASP A 41 7.11 16.78 8.39
CA ASP A 41 6.31 17.33 7.29
C ASP A 41 4.90 16.74 7.27
N ALA A 42 3.93 17.63 7.11
CA ALA A 42 2.54 17.28 6.89
C ALA A 42 1.97 18.11 5.75
N TYR A 43 1.20 17.44 4.89
CA TYR A 43 0.65 18.01 3.67
C TYR A 43 -0.86 17.88 3.69
N LEU A 44 -1.56 18.91 3.22
CA LEU A 44 -3.00 18.82 2.99
C LEU A 44 -3.29 18.12 1.66
N ASP A 45 -4.30 17.25 1.62
CA ASP A 45 -4.54 16.31 0.52
C ASP A 45 -4.93 16.92 -0.84
N GLN A 46 -5.59 18.07 -0.87
CA GLN A 46 -6.07 18.69 -2.11
C GLN A 46 -5.14 19.77 -2.66
N CYS A 47 -4.29 20.37 -1.82
CA CYS A 47 -3.39 21.44 -2.24
C CYS A 47 -1.90 21.17 -2.00
N PHE A 48 -1.54 20.11 -1.27
CA PHE A 48 -0.17 19.72 -0.95
C PHE A 48 0.71 20.83 -0.36
N HIS A 49 0.08 21.80 0.33
CA HIS A 49 0.83 22.78 1.11
C HIS A 49 1.32 22.15 2.40
N SER A 50 2.58 22.42 2.74
CA SER A 50 3.30 21.82 3.85
C SER A 50 3.22 22.65 5.14
N PHE A 51 3.20 21.96 6.28
CA PHE A 51 3.23 22.51 7.63
C PHE A 51 3.93 21.52 8.57
N CYS A 52 4.31 21.96 9.78
CA CYS A 52 4.67 21.00 10.83
C CYS A 52 3.45 20.15 11.19
N TYR A 53 3.59 18.83 11.26
CA TYR A 53 2.49 17.91 11.61
C TYR A 53 1.76 18.33 12.89
N ASN A 54 2.52 18.66 13.94
CA ASN A 54 1.95 19.10 15.22
C ASN A 54 1.18 20.42 15.10
N CYS A 55 1.61 21.34 14.23
CA CYS A 55 0.95 22.63 14.05
C CYS A 55 -0.38 22.50 13.33
N ILE A 56 -0.39 21.82 12.19
CA ILE A 56 -1.62 21.65 11.42
C ILE A 56 -2.63 20.78 12.17
N THR A 57 -2.17 19.76 12.90
CA THR A 57 -3.07 18.91 13.72
C THR A 57 -3.69 19.69 14.87
N LYS A 58 -2.91 20.53 15.59
CA LYS A 58 -3.47 21.41 16.63
C LYS A 58 -4.50 22.38 16.05
N TRP A 59 -4.24 22.94 14.87
CA TRP A 59 -5.19 23.82 14.19
C TRP A 59 -6.51 23.09 13.90
N VAL A 60 -6.45 21.87 13.36
CA VAL A 60 -7.65 21.05 13.13
C VAL A 60 -8.39 20.78 14.43
N ASN A 61 -7.69 20.39 15.50
CA ASN A 61 -8.33 20.12 16.79
C ASN A 61 -9.05 21.35 17.35
N VAL A 62 -8.44 22.54 17.28
CA VAL A 62 -9.08 23.80 17.71
C VAL A 62 -10.33 24.11 16.89
N LEU A 63 -10.36 23.78 15.60
CA LEU A 63 -11.56 23.94 14.79
C LEU A 63 -12.65 22.93 15.17
N CYS A 64 -12.26 21.66 15.39
CA CYS A 64 -13.17 20.61 15.83
C CYS A 64 -13.81 20.89 17.20
N ASP A 65 -13.05 21.45 18.15
CA ASP A 65 -13.55 21.81 19.48
C ASP A 65 -14.64 22.89 19.44
N ARG A 66 -14.63 23.74 18.40
CA ARG A 66 -15.62 24.81 18.22
C ARG A 66 -16.87 24.32 17.50
N GLN A 67 -16.69 23.45 16.51
CA GLN A 67 -17.77 22.88 15.70
C GLN A 67 -17.30 21.59 15.03
N PRO A 68 -18.16 20.57 14.92
CA PRO A 68 -17.85 19.41 14.08
C PRO A 68 -17.62 19.86 12.63
N ILE A 69 -16.39 19.71 12.15
CA ILE A 69 -15.97 20.06 10.80
C ILE A 69 -15.64 18.81 10.00
N SER A 70 -15.94 18.85 8.71
CA SER A 70 -15.70 17.72 7.80
C SER A 70 -14.61 17.95 6.76
N SER A 71 -14.10 19.18 6.75
CA SER A 71 -13.03 19.66 5.91
C SER A 71 -12.39 20.84 6.62
N ILE A 72 -11.15 21.14 6.26
CA ILE A 72 -10.49 22.38 6.65
C ILE A 72 -10.13 23.18 5.42
N LYS A 73 -10.16 24.50 5.55
CA LYS A 73 -9.58 25.39 4.54
C LYS A 73 -8.09 25.52 4.79
N CYS A 74 -7.29 25.33 3.75
CA CYS A 74 -5.85 25.53 3.81
C CYS A 74 -5.55 26.97 4.28
N PRO A 75 -4.69 27.17 5.30
CA PRO A 75 -4.28 28.50 5.76
C PRO A 75 -3.68 29.35 4.64
N LEU A 76 -2.93 28.73 3.73
CA LEU A 76 -2.22 29.39 2.63
C LEU A 76 -3.14 29.74 1.46
N CYS A 77 -3.81 28.76 0.87
CA CYS A 77 -4.55 28.96 -0.39
C CYS A 77 -6.08 28.88 -0.25
N LYS A 78 -6.60 28.67 0.97
CA LYS A 78 -8.03 28.56 1.29
C LYS A 78 -8.78 27.40 0.61
N ARG A 79 -8.10 26.54 -0.17
CA ARG A 79 -8.68 25.31 -0.75
C ARG A 79 -9.20 24.40 0.37
N GLU A 80 -10.33 23.75 0.15
CA GLU A 80 -10.85 22.73 1.07
C GLU A 80 -10.01 21.46 1.00
N ASN A 81 -9.75 20.86 2.16
CA ASN A 81 -8.97 19.64 2.33
C ASN A 81 -9.70 18.73 3.33
N PHE A 82 -9.55 17.42 3.15
CA PHE A 82 -10.30 16.41 3.91
C PHE A 82 -9.38 15.54 4.78
N SER A 83 -8.07 15.58 4.53
CA SER A 83 -7.10 14.84 5.32
C SER A 83 -5.73 15.52 5.35
N ILE A 84 -4.92 15.07 6.30
CA ILE A 84 -3.53 15.47 6.51
C ILE A 84 -2.66 14.24 6.25
N ILE A 85 -1.75 14.34 5.29
CA ILE A 85 -0.78 13.29 4.94
C ILE A 85 0.51 13.58 5.71
N HIS A 86 1.04 12.60 6.45
CA HIS A 86 2.20 12.76 7.32
C HIS A 86 2.97 11.43 7.50
N SER A 87 4.02 11.43 8.32
CA SER A 87 4.81 10.23 8.67
C SER A 87 5.31 9.46 7.44
N PHE A 88 6.14 10.12 6.62
CA PHE A 88 6.74 9.53 5.43
C PHE A 88 7.89 8.60 5.82
N HIS A 89 7.78 7.31 5.51
CA HIS A 89 8.81 6.31 5.76
C HIS A 89 9.08 5.50 4.50
N GLN A 90 10.22 5.74 3.84
CA GLN A 90 10.69 5.09 2.59
C GLN A 90 9.66 5.07 1.45
N ASN A 91 8.58 4.29 1.61
CA ASN A 91 7.49 4.12 0.67
C ASN A 91 6.09 4.31 1.29
N ASN A 92 5.94 4.38 2.61
CA ASN A 92 4.66 4.50 3.30
C ASN A 92 4.40 5.93 3.81
N PHE A 93 3.12 6.28 3.96
CA PHE A 93 2.66 7.51 4.61
C PHE A 93 1.42 7.22 5.46
N GLN A 94 1.22 8.02 6.50
CA GLN A 94 0.00 8.01 7.28
C GLN A 94 -0.92 9.13 6.84
N ARG A 95 -2.24 8.90 6.95
CA ARG A 95 -3.24 9.89 6.61
C ARG A 95 -4.21 10.07 7.78
N TYR A 96 -4.22 11.26 8.35
CA TYR A 96 -5.19 11.68 9.34
C TYR A 96 -6.39 12.33 8.66
N TYR A 97 -7.52 11.62 8.64
CA TYR A 97 -8.77 12.16 8.11
C TYR A 97 -9.44 13.06 9.14
N ILE A 98 -9.91 14.24 8.69
CA ILE A 98 -10.58 15.21 9.55
C ILE A 98 -11.97 14.65 9.87
N LYS A 99 -12.17 14.24 11.13
CA LYS A 99 -13.32 13.46 11.57
C LYS A 99 -14.65 14.13 11.18
N LYS A 100 -15.42 13.41 10.37
CA LYS A 100 -16.87 13.57 10.25
C LYS A 100 -17.55 12.69 11.32
N ASP A 101 -18.31 13.29 12.22
CA ASP A 101 -19.52 12.66 12.81
C ASP A 101 -20.67 12.60 11.78
N HIS A 102 -20.32 12.36 10.52
CA HIS A 102 -21.27 12.01 9.48
C HIS A 102 -20.91 10.59 9.01
N PRO A 103 -21.77 9.58 9.21
CA PRO A 103 -21.56 8.18 8.82
C PRO A 103 -21.39 7.93 7.31
N ASN A 104 -21.16 8.98 6.51
CA ASN A 104 -21.17 8.97 5.05
C ASN A 104 -19.82 9.38 4.39
N ARG A 105 -18.69 9.46 5.12
CA ARG A 105 -17.35 9.65 4.46
C ARG A 105 -16.16 8.89 5.06
N PHE A 106 -16.23 8.40 6.30
CA PHE A 106 -15.66 7.08 6.55
C PHE A 106 -16.71 6.14 5.96
N PRO A 107 -16.51 5.52 4.78
CA PRO A 107 -17.54 4.64 4.26
C PRO A 107 -17.87 3.60 5.34
N SER A 108 -19.16 3.32 5.50
CA SER A 108 -19.68 2.38 6.50
C SER A 108 -18.89 1.07 6.55
N VAL A 109 -18.28 0.67 5.43
CA VAL A 109 -17.35 -0.45 5.30
C VAL A 109 -16.24 -0.43 6.36
N PHE A 110 -15.60 0.71 6.63
CA PHE A 110 -14.48 0.83 7.58
C PHE A 110 -14.92 0.91 9.05
N LEU A 111 -16.21 1.19 9.30
CA LEU A 111 -16.80 1.15 10.63
C LEU A 111 -17.49 -0.19 10.91
N SER A 112 -17.50 -1.08 9.92
CA SER A 112 -18.18 -2.37 10.02
C SER A 112 -17.38 -3.34 10.89
N LYS A 113 -18.10 -4.24 11.59
CA LYS A 113 -17.47 -5.31 12.38
C LYS A 113 -16.59 -6.22 11.52
N SER A 114 -16.94 -6.42 10.24
CA SER A 114 -16.19 -7.27 9.33
C SER A 114 -14.85 -6.65 8.93
N TRP A 115 -14.78 -5.33 8.70
CA TRP A 115 -13.51 -4.64 8.45
C TRP A 115 -12.60 -4.70 9.67
N ALA A 116 -13.11 -4.38 10.86
CA ALA A 116 -12.33 -4.40 12.09
C ALA A 116 -11.76 -5.79 12.37
N PHE A 117 -12.59 -6.83 12.19
CA PHE A 117 -12.17 -8.22 12.26
C PHE A 117 -11.07 -8.53 11.26
N ARG A 118 -11.25 -8.17 9.97
CA ARG A 118 -10.27 -8.52 8.95
C ARG A 118 -8.94 -7.81 9.14
N ARG A 119 -8.98 -6.53 9.55
CA ARG A 119 -7.78 -5.78 9.92
C ARG A 119 -7.04 -6.45 11.07
N GLN A 120 -7.76 -6.87 12.10
CA GLN A 120 -7.18 -7.61 13.23
C GLN A 120 -6.48 -8.91 12.78
N CYS A 121 -7.01 -9.62 11.78
CA CYS A 121 -6.35 -10.81 11.23
C CYS A 121 -4.96 -10.51 10.65
N TYR A 122 -4.79 -9.40 9.95
CA TYR A 122 -3.47 -9.02 9.40
C TYR A 122 -2.47 -8.62 10.48
N HIS A 123 -2.93 -8.00 11.57
CA HIS A 123 -2.06 -7.51 12.64
C HIS A 123 -1.70 -8.54 13.70
N SER A 124 -2.59 -9.48 14.01
CA SER A 124 -2.46 -10.31 15.21
C SER A 124 -2.62 -11.81 14.99
N THR A 125 -3.10 -12.25 13.83
CA THR A 125 -3.21 -13.69 13.57
C THR A 125 -1.91 -14.23 12.99
N PRO A 126 -1.38 -15.37 13.47
CA PRO A 126 -0.19 -16.00 12.88
C PRO A 126 -0.34 -16.24 11.38
N ALA A 127 0.77 -16.08 10.63
CA ALA A 127 0.80 -16.38 9.21
C ALA A 127 0.58 -17.88 8.98
N GLY A 128 -0.17 -18.23 7.94
CA GLY A 128 -0.39 -19.63 7.56
C GLY A 128 -1.25 -20.43 8.53
N ILE A 129 -2.05 -19.79 9.38
CA ILE A 129 -2.96 -20.47 10.34
C ILE A 129 -3.91 -21.48 9.64
N LEU A 130 -4.22 -21.24 8.36
CA LEU A 130 -5.08 -22.12 7.55
C LEU A 130 -4.29 -23.11 6.67
N ASN A 131 -2.95 -23.08 6.67
CA ASN A 131 -2.12 -23.92 5.79
C ASN A 131 -2.38 -25.42 6.00
N SER A 132 -2.67 -25.83 7.24
CA SER A 132 -2.95 -27.23 7.59
C SER A 132 -4.37 -27.67 7.20
N LYS A 133 -5.32 -26.73 7.14
CA LYS A 133 -6.73 -26.99 6.78
C LYS A 133 -6.95 -26.98 5.27
N LEU A 134 -6.12 -26.24 4.53
CA LEU A 134 -6.30 -26.00 3.11
C LEU A 134 -5.29 -26.78 2.25
N GLY A 135 -5.78 -27.47 1.23
CA GLY A 135 -4.98 -28.30 0.33
C GLY A 135 -4.20 -27.50 -0.70
N ILE A 136 -3.23 -26.67 -0.29
CA ILE A 136 -2.42 -25.82 -1.20
C ILE A 136 -1.76 -26.67 -2.30
N GLN A 137 -1.11 -27.76 -1.91
CA GLN A 137 -0.45 -28.67 -2.86
C GLN A 137 -1.44 -29.30 -3.84
N PHE A 138 -2.65 -29.65 -3.37
CA PHE A 138 -3.69 -30.21 -4.21
C PHE A 138 -4.19 -29.20 -5.25
N TYR A 139 -4.40 -27.95 -4.86
CA TYR A 139 -4.83 -26.86 -5.75
C TYR A 139 -3.88 -26.65 -6.93
N TRP A 140 -2.58 -26.55 -6.66
CA TRP A 140 -1.57 -26.32 -7.69
C TRP A 140 -1.34 -27.55 -8.58
N LYS A 141 -1.33 -28.76 -8.00
CA LYS A 141 -1.17 -30.01 -8.75
C LYS A 141 -2.32 -30.25 -9.72
N ASN A 142 -3.56 -30.01 -9.28
CA ASN A 142 -4.76 -30.24 -10.08
C ASN A 142 -5.18 -29.04 -10.94
N ARG A 143 -4.36 -27.97 -10.97
CA ARG A 143 -4.60 -26.78 -11.80
C ARG A 143 -5.95 -26.12 -11.56
N ILE A 144 -6.42 -26.14 -10.31
CA ILE A 144 -7.72 -25.56 -9.92
C ILE A 144 -7.74 -24.05 -10.19
N TYR A 145 -6.58 -23.38 -10.20
CA TYR A 145 -6.43 -21.98 -10.61
C TYR A 145 -6.96 -21.64 -12.02
N ARG A 146 -7.26 -22.64 -12.86
CA ARG A 146 -7.93 -22.42 -14.15
C ARG A 146 -9.43 -22.14 -14.02
N MET A 147 -10.02 -22.49 -12.88
CA MET A 147 -11.42 -22.21 -12.60
C MET A 147 -11.58 -20.76 -12.19
N LYS A 148 -12.61 -20.10 -12.72
CA LYS A 148 -12.94 -18.72 -12.35
C LYS A 148 -13.40 -18.67 -10.90
N ASN A 149 -12.71 -17.90 -10.06
CA ASN A 149 -13.22 -17.54 -8.75
C ASN A 149 -14.03 -16.24 -8.87
N ILE A 150 -15.36 -16.35 -8.80
CA ILE A 150 -16.27 -15.22 -8.96
C ILE A 150 -16.22 -14.22 -7.79
N TRP A 151 -15.63 -14.61 -6.66
CA TRP A 151 -15.53 -13.81 -5.43
C TRP A 151 -14.20 -13.08 -5.32
N LEU A 152 -13.26 -13.36 -6.24
CA LEU A 152 -11.90 -12.82 -6.18
C LEU A 152 -11.88 -11.29 -6.25
N GLU A 153 -12.72 -10.69 -7.10
CA GLU A 153 -12.78 -9.24 -7.25
C GLU A 153 -13.24 -8.55 -5.96
N ASP A 154 -14.36 -9.00 -5.40
CA ASP A 154 -14.90 -8.48 -4.14
C ASP A 154 -13.94 -8.71 -2.97
N TRP A 155 -13.26 -9.86 -2.96
CA TRP A 155 -12.24 -10.17 -1.96
C TRP A 155 -11.06 -9.19 -2.09
N LEU A 156 -10.48 -9.04 -3.28
CA LEU A 156 -9.36 -8.12 -3.50
C LEU A 156 -9.72 -6.69 -3.10
N ARG A 157 -10.91 -6.23 -3.51
CA ARG A 157 -11.44 -4.92 -3.12
C ARG A 157 -11.44 -4.75 -1.61
N ARG A 158 -12.04 -5.69 -0.88
CA ARG A 158 -12.10 -5.66 0.59
C ARG A 158 -10.72 -5.64 1.24
N GLU A 159 -9.80 -6.49 0.78
CA GLU A 159 -8.47 -6.62 1.37
C GLU A 159 -7.63 -5.35 1.14
N ILE A 160 -7.63 -4.82 -0.08
CA ILE A 160 -6.89 -3.59 -0.40
C ILE A 160 -7.48 -2.41 0.37
N GLN A 161 -8.81 -2.30 0.45
CA GLN A 161 -9.48 -1.31 1.28
C GLN A 161 -9.09 -1.44 2.77
N THR A 162 -8.95 -2.67 3.26
CA THR A 162 -8.56 -2.95 4.66
C THR A 162 -7.13 -2.52 4.96
N LEU A 163 -6.20 -2.78 4.03
CA LEU A 163 -4.78 -2.52 4.21
C LEU A 163 -4.37 -1.08 3.90
N THR A 164 -5.03 -0.45 2.93
CA THR A 164 -4.71 0.93 2.50
C THR A 164 -5.54 1.99 3.21
N GLU A 165 -6.64 1.62 3.86
CA GLU A 165 -7.64 2.55 4.42
C GLU A 165 -8.18 3.55 3.37
N ASN A 166 -8.19 3.16 2.09
CA ASN A 166 -8.72 3.94 0.98
C ASN A 166 -9.94 3.24 0.38
N VAL A 167 -10.96 4.02 0.00
CA VAL A 167 -12.22 3.50 -0.55
C VAL A 167 -12.05 3.12 -2.02
N ASP A 168 -11.37 4.00 -2.76
CA ASP A 168 -11.07 3.84 -4.17
C ASP A 168 -9.79 3.03 -4.31
N VAL A 169 -9.97 1.77 -4.71
CA VAL A 169 -8.91 0.79 -4.89
C VAL A 169 -8.97 0.14 -6.26
N ASP A 170 -9.83 0.64 -7.16
CA ASP A 170 -10.16 -0.03 -8.42
C ASP A 170 -8.93 -0.21 -9.30
N VAL A 171 -8.10 0.82 -9.38
CA VAL A 171 -6.86 0.78 -10.17
C VAL A 171 -5.91 -0.31 -9.66
N ILE A 172 -5.73 -0.40 -8.33
CA ILE A 172 -4.85 -1.38 -7.69
C ILE A 172 -5.42 -2.79 -7.87
N MET A 173 -6.72 -2.95 -7.64
CA MET A 173 -7.44 -4.22 -7.81
C MET A 173 -7.32 -4.74 -9.25
N HIS A 174 -7.60 -3.91 -10.25
CA HIS A 174 -7.51 -4.31 -11.66
C HIS A 174 -6.07 -4.56 -12.10
N HIS A 175 -5.09 -3.84 -11.54
CA HIS A 175 -3.68 -4.15 -11.76
C HIS A 175 -3.34 -5.58 -11.31
N ILE A 176 -3.72 -5.96 -10.08
CA ILE A 176 -3.48 -7.30 -9.54
C ILE A 176 -4.20 -8.36 -10.37
N LEU A 177 -5.48 -8.15 -10.69
CA LEU A 177 -6.25 -9.05 -11.56
C LEU A 177 -5.57 -9.24 -12.92
N GLY A 178 -5.08 -8.16 -13.53
CA GLY A 178 -4.34 -8.20 -14.79
C GLY A 178 -3.05 -9.00 -14.71
N VAL A 179 -2.28 -8.85 -13.62
CA VAL A 179 -1.08 -9.64 -13.34
C VAL A 179 -1.42 -11.13 -13.21
N MET A 180 -2.48 -11.46 -12.45
CA MET A 180 -2.96 -12.83 -12.28
C MET A 180 -3.40 -13.45 -13.60
N ASP A 181 -4.23 -12.75 -14.38
CA ASP A 181 -4.73 -13.22 -15.66
C ASP A 181 -3.61 -13.46 -16.67
N SER A 182 -2.64 -12.54 -16.73
CA SER A 182 -1.44 -12.69 -17.57
C SER A 182 -0.64 -13.93 -17.18
N PHE A 183 -0.48 -14.16 -15.88
CA PHE A 183 0.18 -15.36 -15.35
C PHE A 183 -0.57 -16.64 -15.72
N TYR A 184 -1.90 -16.70 -15.51
CA TYR A 184 -2.69 -17.89 -15.85
C TYR A 184 -2.75 -18.16 -17.35
N LYS A 185 -2.81 -17.13 -18.19
CA LYS A 185 -2.70 -17.26 -19.65
C LYS A 185 -1.36 -17.89 -20.03
N ARG A 186 -0.23 -17.40 -19.50
CA ARG A 186 1.09 -18.03 -19.73
C ARG A 186 1.15 -19.49 -19.27
N LEU A 187 0.54 -19.82 -18.14
CA LEU A 187 0.46 -21.20 -17.66
C LEU A 187 -0.43 -22.10 -18.52
N SER A 188 -1.43 -21.53 -19.20
CA SER A 188 -2.26 -22.27 -20.15
C SER A 188 -1.45 -22.73 -21.37
N PHE A 189 -0.56 -21.87 -21.88
CA PHE A 189 0.28 -22.17 -23.05
C PHE A 189 1.46 -23.11 -22.75
N LYS A 190 1.95 -23.16 -21.50
CA LYS A 190 3.02 -24.08 -21.10
C LYS A 190 2.47 -25.51 -20.89
N ASN A 191 2.56 -26.35 -21.92
CA ASN A 191 2.33 -27.79 -21.77
C ASN A 191 3.43 -28.42 -20.89
N HIS A 192 3.09 -28.77 -19.65
CA HIS A 192 3.87 -29.61 -18.72
C HIS A 192 5.25 -29.13 -18.19
N ALA A 193 5.84 -28.04 -18.70
CA ALA A 193 7.25 -27.71 -18.39
C ALA A 193 7.52 -27.04 -17.02
N GLY A 194 6.50 -26.62 -16.28
CA GLY A 194 6.66 -25.97 -14.97
C GLY A 194 6.12 -26.85 -13.83
N GLY A 195 7.00 -27.34 -12.95
CA GLY A 195 6.58 -28.03 -11.72
C GLY A 195 5.65 -27.16 -10.86
N CYS A 196 4.66 -27.76 -10.22
CA CYS A 196 3.64 -27.04 -9.44
C CYS A 196 4.24 -26.07 -8.41
N GLU A 197 5.31 -26.45 -7.72
CA GLU A 197 6.01 -25.60 -6.74
C GLU A 197 6.76 -24.43 -7.39
N ARG A 198 7.24 -24.60 -8.63
CA ARG A 198 7.84 -23.50 -9.39
C ARG A 198 6.78 -22.48 -9.78
N ASN A 199 5.64 -22.94 -10.29
CA ASN A 199 4.53 -22.07 -10.68
C ASN A 199 3.98 -21.31 -9.46
N ARG A 200 3.84 -22.00 -8.32
CA ARG A 200 3.43 -21.39 -7.05
C ARG A 200 4.38 -20.28 -6.60
N ARG A 201 5.70 -20.52 -6.65
CA ARG A 201 6.70 -19.50 -6.29
C ARG A 201 6.70 -18.31 -7.25
N GLU A 202 6.60 -18.57 -8.55
CA GLU A 202 6.51 -17.51 -9.58
C GLU A 202 5.25 -16.66 -9.38
N PHE A 203 4.10 -17.29 -9.08
CA PHE A 203 2.87 -16.60 -8.75
C PHE A 203 3.07 -15.67 -7.54
N LYS A 204 3.58 -16.19 -6.41
CA LYS A 204 3.80 -15.39 -5.21
C LYS A 204 4.74 -14.21 -5.45
N ALA A 205 5.83 -14.41 -6.18
CA ALA A 205 6.77 -13.33 -6.50
C ALA A 205 6.11 -12.23 -7.34
N LEU A 206 5.36 -12.61 -8.38
CA LEU A 206 4.66 -11.63 -9.24
C LEU A 206 3.62 -10.82 -8.48
N ILE A 207 2.83 -11.47 -7.62
CA ILE A 207 1.84 -10.77 -6.80
C ILE A 207 2.57 -9.85 -5.81
N LEU A 208 3.59 -10.35 -5.13
CA LEU A 208 4.37 -9.57 -4.17
C LEU A 208 4.91 -8.28 -4.80
N ASP A 209 5.53 -8.37 -5.97
CA ASP A 209 6.08 -7.23 -6.69
C ASP A 209 4.97 -6.24 -7.13
N SER A 210 3.80 -6.76 -7.51
CA SER A 210 2.66 -5.92 -7.93
C SER A 210 2.00 -5.16 -6.76
N VAL A 211 2.01 -5.71 -5.54
CA VAL A 211 1.30 -5.12 -4.39
C VAL A 211 2.19 -4.33 -3.45
N ARG A 212 3.50 -4.60 -3.45
CA ARG A 212 4.49 -3.94 -2.58
C ARG A 212 4.45 -2.41 -2.60
N PRO A 213 4.23 -1.74 -3.74
CA PRO A 213 4.12 -0.28 -3.77
C PRO A 213 2.91 0.29 -3.03
N PHE A 214 1.90 -0.53 -2.70
CA PHE A 214 0.61 -0.06 -2.19
C PHE A 214 0.32 -0.45 -0.74
N ILE A 215 0.71 -1.67 -0.33
CA ILE A 215 0.40 -2.22 1.00
C ILE A 215 1.64 -2.53 1.85
N PHE A 216 2.84 -2.23 1.33
CA PHE A 216 4.11 -2.20 2.06
C PHE A 216 4.38 -3.44 2.91
N ASP A 217 4.40 -3.30 4.24
CA ASP A 217 4.74 -4.36 5.18
C ASP A 217 3.72 -5.51 5.16
N PHE A 218 2.50 -5.28 4.68
CA PHE A 218 1.47 -6.30 4.57
C PHE A 218 1.59 -7.14 3.29
N SER A 219 2.52 -6.81 2.38
CA SER A 219 2.58 -7.41 1.04
C SER A 219 2.80 -8.92 1.06
N GLU A 220 3.73 -9.40 1.90
CA GLU A 220 3.98 -10.84 2.04
C GLU A 220 2.76 -11.55 2.61
N ARG A 221 2.17 -10.98 3.66
CA ARG A 221 0.97 -11.54 4.29
C ARG A 221 -0.21 -11.58 3.31
N PHE A 222 -0.42 -10.51 2.56
CA PHE A 222 -1.47 -10.43 1.53
C PHE A 222 -1.29 -11.51 0.47
N CYS A 223 -0.06 -11.77 0.02
CA CYS A 223 0.21 -12.83 -0.96
C CYS A 223 -0.15 -14.22 -0.43
N ASP A 224 0.14 -14.49 0.85
CA ASP A 224 -0.26 -15.74 1.50
C ASP A 224 -1.78 -15.85 1.65
N GLU A 225 -2.44 -14.77 2.06
CA GLU A 225 -3.90 -14.71 2.19
C GLU A 225 -4.61 -14.90 0.85
N LEU A 226 -4.10 -14.32 -0.23
CA LEU A 226 -4.64 -14.50 -1.58
C LEU A 226 -4.54 -15.96 -2.01
N GLU A 227 -3.40 -16.61 -1.78
CA GLU A 227 -3.25 -18.05 -2.04
C GLU A 227 -4.27 -18.87 -1.23
N LEU A 228 -4.40 -18.60 0.07
CA LEU A 228 -5.32 -19.33 0.94
C LEU A 228 -6.78 -19.13 0.50
N PHE A 229 -7.18 -17.91 0.16
CA PHE A 229 -8.52 -17.62 -0.33
C PHE A 229 -8.82 -18.39 -1.63
N LEU A 230 -7.92 -18.34 -2.61
CA LEU A 230 -8.05 -19.06 -3.86
C LEU A 230 -8.13 -20.58 -3.67
N VAL A 231 -7.29 -21.13 -2.78
CA VAL A 231 -7.26 -22.56 -2.46
C VAL A 231 -8.54 -23.01 -1.74
N SER A 232 -9.12 -22.14 -0.92
CA SER A 232 -10.34 -22.47 -0.16
C SER A 232 -11.55 -22.69 -1.06
N GLY A 233 -11.64 -21.96 -2.18
CA GLY A 233 -12.84 -21.96 -3.04
C GLY A 233 -14.09 -21.44 -2.33
N LEU A 234 -13.94 -20.81 -1.17
CA LEU A 234 -15.03 -20.30 -0.35
C LEU A 234 -15.45 -18.90 -0.79
N ASN A 235 -16.66 -18.53 -0.39
CA ASN A 235 -17.06 -17.15 -0.37
C ASN A 235 -16.41 -16.36 0.77
N ILE A 236 -16.52 -15.04 0.71
CA ILE A 236 -15.91 -14.11 1.68
C ILE A 236 -16.41 -14.43 3.10
N GLU A 237 -17.71 -14.64 3.28
CA GLU A 237 -18.33 -14.90 4.58
C GLU A 237 -17.87 -16.23 5.19
N ALA A 238 -17.82 -17.29 4.40
CA ALA A 238 -17.37 -18.61 4.84
C ALA A 238 -15.86 -18.64 5.10
N TYR A 239 -15.08 -17.90 4.32
CA TYR A 239 -13.64 -17.75 4.56
C TYR A 239 -13.37 -17.03 5.89
N ASP A 240 -14.12 -15.97 6.19
CA ASP A 240 -14.01 -15.28 7.49
C ASP A 240 -14.45 -16.16 8.65
N LYS A 241 -15.51 -16.95 8.48
CA LYS A 241 -15.96 -17.92 9.49
C LYS A 241 -14.89 -18.98 9.77
N LEU A 242 -14.21 -19.47 8.73
CA LEU A 242 -13.09 -20.41 8.88
C LEU A 242 -11.95 -19.79 9.71
N TYR A 243 -11.66 -18.50 9.52
CA TYR A 243 -10.73 -17.77 10.38
C TYR A 243 -11.19 -17.73 11.83
N GLN A 244 -12.45 -17.35 12.08
CA GLN A 244 -13.00 -17.26 13.44
C GLN A 244 -12.91 -18.60 14.17
N GLU A 245 -13.34 -19.68 13.54
CA GLU A 245 -13.25 -21.04 14.11
C GLU A 245 -11.80 -21.43 14.40
N THR A 246 -10.86 -21.09 13.52
CA THR A 246 -9.45 -21.45 13.72
C THR A 246 -8.77 -20.62 14.81
N VAL A 247 -9.12 -19.34 14.94
CA VAL A 247 -8.59 -18.45 15.97
C VAL A 247 -9.14 -18.81 17.36
N ILE A 248 -10.41 -19.22 17.46
CA ILE A 248 -11.03 -19.67 18.73
C ILE A 248 -10.36 -20.95 19.27
N HIS A 249 -9.77 -21.77 18.40
CA HIS A 249 -9.13 -23.03 18.75
C HIS A 249 -7.59 -22.94 18.86
N LEU A 250 -7.03 -21.74 18.94
CA LEU A 250 -5.62 -21.57 19.32
C LEU A 250 -5.49 -21.82 20.84
N PRO A 251 -4.58 -22.71 21.27
CA PRO A 251 -4.33 -22.98 22.69
C PRO A 251 -3.72 -21.78 23.43
#